data_AF-A0A3S0FPD1-F1
#
_entry.id   AF-A0A3S0FPD1-F1
#
_cell.length_a   1.000
_cell.length_b   1.000
_cell.length_c   1.000
_cell.angle_alpha   90.00
_cell.angle_beta   90.00
_cell.angle_gamma   90.00
#
_symmetry.space_group_name_H-M   'P 1'
#
loop_
_entity.id
_entity.type
_entity.pdbx_description
1 polymer ?
#
loop_
_entity_poly.entity_id
_entity_poly.type
_entity_poly.pdbx_seq_one_letter_code
_entity_poly.pdbx_strand_id
1 'polypeptide(L)'
;MTPSEELFSIGKRLKVLASHCEDDHIATPLRKMSKAASRIGESFSGSWLGYHSRVYYDGLVRPPPGANFSQEWGLEDVSFTGLGSRGDWLEFDTEVVKTAIRTEAGDPDIEKARDAAAQAHSAFDKAKSDALSIFESETADRPDTFLSKLKEHLERLEALSLMEFAQRWSPKGPVMTRDTLALGQGTMMPPHVAVLADVTSIEHVFKVCKEAAEICNKAASHLERKSRRTASAARVGTNVFIGHGRSGAWRELKDFIQDRLSLPWDEFNRVPVAGITNIARLAEMLDAAGVALLVLTAEDEMIDGGVQARMNVVHEAGLFQGRLGFTRAIVLLEDGCSEFSNIQGLGQIRFPQGKIAAAFEEVRRVLEREGLIS
;
A
#
# COMPACT_ATOMS: atom_id res chain seq x y z
N MET A 1 15.84 5.10 8.67
CA MET A 1 14.95 4.31 7.80
C MET A 1 13.89 5.28 7.32
N THR A 2 13.50 5.24 6.05
CA THR A 2 12.44 6.14 5.55
C THR A 2 11.06 5.63 6.00
N PRO A 3 10.05 6.51 6.13
CA PRO A 3 8.68 6.10 6.45
C PRO A 3 8.15 4.99 5.53
N SER A 4 8.51 5.02 4.24
CA SER A 4 8.16 3.95 3.29
C SER A 4 8.88 2.63 3.58
N GLU A 5 10.16 2.66 3.96
CA GLU A 5 10.91 1.45 4.32
C GLU A 5 10.37 0.80 5.60
N GLU A 6 9.99 1.62 6.59
CA GLU A 6 9.38 1.15 7.83
C GLU A 6 8.03 0.47 7.57
N LEU A 7 7.15 1.11 6.78
CA LEU A 7 5.86 0.52 6.42
C LEU A 7 6.02 -0.76 5.58
N PHE A 8 7.01 -0.85 4.69
CA PHE A 8 7.32 -2.11 3.99
C PHE A 8 7.81 -3.19 4.95
N SER A 9 8.65 -2.83 5.93
CA SER A 9 9.13 -3.76 6.95
C SER A 9 7.99 -4.31 7.80
N ILE A 10 7.08 -3.43 8.25
CA ILE A 10 5.86 -3.79 8.97
C ILE A 10 5.00 -4.72 8.11
N GLY A 11 4.71 -4.34 6.86
CA GLY A 11 3.92 -5.13 5.93
C GLY A 11 4.52 -6.51 5.66
N LYS A 12 5.84 -6.62 5.52
CA LYS A 12 6.54 -7.90 5.33
C LYS A 12 6.40 -8.81 6.55
N ARG A 13 6.59 -8.28 7.76
CA ARG A 13 6.42 -9.04 9.01
C ARG A 13 5.00 -9.58 9.15
N LEU A 14 4.00 -8.72 8.94
CA LEU A 14 2.59 -9.11 9.01
C LEU A 14 2.21 -10.15 7.95
N LYS A 15 2.77 -10.05 6.74
CA LYS A 15 2.54 -11.02 5.66
C LYS A 15 3.08 -12.41 6.00
N VAL A 16 4.26 -12.49 6.64
CA VAL A 16 4.83 -13.77 7.12
C VAL A 16 3.95 -14.39 8.20
N LEU A 17 3.41 -13.60 9.11
CA LEU A 17 2.46 -14.10 10.11
C LEU A 17 1.17 -14.58 9.44
N ALA A 18 0.63 -13.80 8.50
CA ALA A 18 -0.57 -14.15 7.76
C ALA A 18 -0.45 -15.47 6.99
N SER A 19 0.73 -15.83 6.45
CA SER A 19 0.89 -17.09 5.70
C SER A 19 0.77 -18.34 6.56
N HIS A 20 0.78 -18.23 7.90
CA HIS A 20 0.57 -19.38 8.78
C HIS A 20 -0.84 -19.97 8.63
N CYS A 21 -1.84 -19.20 8.21
CA CYS A 21 -3.17 -19.75 7.94
C CYS A 21 -3.23 -20.63 6.68
N GLU A 22 -2.20 -20.60 5.84
CA GLU A 22 -2.06 -21.46 4.65
C GLU A 22 -1.27 -22.74 4.96
N ASP A 23 -0.65 -22.85 6.15
CA ASP A 23 0.03 -24.06 6.60
C ASP A 23 -1.01 -25.14 6.91
N ASP A 24 -0.91 -26.30 6.23
CA ASP A 24 -1.81 -27.43 6.43
C ASP A 24 -1.81 -27.93 7.88
N HIS A 25 -0.70 -27.79 8.62
CA HIS A 25 -0.61 -28.13 10.04
C HIS A 25 -1.43 -27.21 10.94
N ILE A 26 -1.86 -26.04 10.46
CA ILE A 26 -2.75 -25.10 11.16
C ILE A 26 -4.15 -25.18 10.57
N ALA A 27 -4.27 -25.03 9.25
CA ALA A 27 -5.55 -24.93 8.55
C ALA A 27 -6.39 -26.21 8.64
N THR A 28 -5.75 -27.39 8.56
CA THR A 28 -6.48 -28.67 8.56
C THR A 28 -7.10 -28.99 9.93
N PRO A 29 -6.36 -28.91 11.05
CA PRO A 29 -6.93 -29.05 12.40
C PRO A 29 -8.11 -28.12 12.67
N LEU A 30 -7.96 -26.82 12.37
CA LEU A 30 -9.00 -25.82 12.57
C LEU A 30 -10.27 -26.13 11.75
N ARG A 31 -10.10 -26.51 10.48
CA ARG A 31 -11.23 -26.89 9.61
C ARG A 31 -11.96 -28.14 10.12
N LYS A 32 -11.24 -29.14 10.62
CA LYS A 32 -11.84 -30.34 11.22
C LYS A 32 -12.64 -30.00 12.47
N MET A 33 -12.06 -29.19 13.37
CA MET A 33 -12.73 -28.72 14.59
C MET A 33 -13.98 -27.91 14.28
N SER A 34 -13.89 -26.95 13.34
CA SER A 34 -15.04 -26.14 12.91
C SER A 34 -16.17 -27.01 12.36
N LYS A 35 -15.87 -27.94 11.45
CA LYS A 35 -16.87 -28.86 10.88
C LYS A 35 -17.54 -29.73 11.94
N ALA A 36 -16.75 -30.31 12.85
CA ALA A 36 -17.26 -31.14 13.95
C ALA A 36 -18.16 -30.34 14.91
N ALA A 37 -17.75 -29.13 15.27
CA ALA A 37 -18.52 -28.24 16.13
C ALA A 37 -19.84 -27.81 15.46
N SER A 38 -19.82 -27.49 14.16
CA SER A 38 -21.04 -27.21 13.40
C SER A 38 -21.97 -28.42 13.34
N ARG A 39 -21.44 -29.63 13.08
CA ARG A 39 -22.21 -30.88 13.04
C ARG A 39 -22.91 -31.14 14.36
N ILE A 40 -22.19 -31.06 15.48
CA ILE A 40 -22.78 -31.23 16.82
C ILE A 40 -23.76 -30.10 17.14
N GLY A 41 -23.47 -28.88 16.69
CA GLY A 41 -24.39 -27.74 16.81
C GLY A 41 -25.76 -27.97 16.16
N GLU A 42 -25.89 -28.88 15.19
CA GLU A 42 -27.19 -29.24 14.61
C GLU A 42 -28.13 -29.95 15.60
N SER A 43 -27.58 -30.51 16.68
CA SER A 43 -28.35 -31.13 17.77
C SER A 43 -28.76 -30.14 18.86
N PHE A 44 -28.33 -28.87 18.77
CA PHE A 44 -28.52 -27.86 19.81
C PHE A 44 -29.99 -27.42 19.94
N SER A 45 -30.42 -27.15 21.18
CA SER A 45 -31.74 -26.60 21.54
C SER A 45 -32.07 -25.25 20.87
N GLY A 46 -31.05 -24.54 20.40
CA GLY A 46 -31.17 -23.21 19.82
C GLY A 46 -31.29 -22.08 20.85
N SER A 47 -31.20 -22.38 22.15
CA SER A 47 -31.36 -21.39 23.22
C SER A 47 -30.09 -21.22 24.04
N TRP A 48 -29.61 -19.98 24.15
CA TRP A 48 -28.43 -19.63 24.96
C TRP A 48 -28.77 -19.37 26.43
N LEU A 49 -30.02 -19.55 26.84
CA LEU A 49 -30.49 -19.14 28.15
C LEU A 49 -30.17 -20.20 29.20
N GLY A 50 -29.37 -19.84 30.21
CA GLY A 50 -29.02 -20.70 31.33
C GLY A 50 -28.58 -22.08 30.90
N TYR A 51 -29.14 -23.11 31.53
CA TYR A 51 -28.88 -24.50 31.21
C TYR A 51 -29.33 -24.90 29.80
N HIS A 52 -30.25 -24.18 29.14
CA HIS A 52 -30.63 -24.47 27.75
C HIS A 52 -29.44 -24.40 26.80
N SER A 53 -28.43 -23.57 27.12
CA SER A 53 -27.16 -23.47 26.38
C SER A 53 -26.39 -24.78 26.32
N ARG A 54 -26.74 -25.73 27.20
CA ARG A 54 -26.17 -27.06 27.33
C ARG A 54 -27.16 -28.16 26.95
N VAL A 55 -28.33 -27.81 26.42
CA VAL A 55 -29.32 -28.79 25.96
C VAL A 55 -29.10 -29.15 24.49
N TYR A 56 -28.96 -30.44 24.24
CA TYR A 56 -28.81 -31.03 22.91
C TYR A 56 -29.73 -32.23 22.77
N TYR A 57 -30.04 -32.60 21.53
CA TYR A 57 -30.78 -33.82 21.24
C TYR A 57 -29.91 -35.04 21.57
N ASP A 58 -30.55 -36.11 22.03
CA ASP A 58 -29.88 -37.36 22.42
C ASP A 58 -28.90 -37.86 21.36
N GLY A 59 -27.78 -38.41 21.81
CA GLY A 59 -26.69 -38.85 20.94
C GLY A 59 -25.95 -37.73 20.17
N LEU A 60 -26.24 -36.45 20.43
CA LEU A 60 -25.69 -35.30 19.69
C LEU A 60 -25.93 -35.39 18.17
N VAL A 61 -27.10 -35.91 17.79
CA VAL A 61 -27.55 -36.00 16.39
C VAL A 61 -28.63 -34.96 16.09
N ARG A 62 -28.80 -34.63 14.82
CA ARG A 62 -29.85 -33.69 14.40
C ARG A 62 -31.23 -34.21 14.85
N PRO A 63 -32.07 -33.37 15.50
CA PRO A 63 -33.40 -33.79 15.93
C PRO A 63 -34.25 -34.20 14.71
N PRO A 64 -35.02 -35.29 14.79
CA PRO A 64 -35.91 -35.72 13.72
C PRO A 64 -37.10 -34.75 13.57
N PRO A 65 -37.78 -34.74 12.42
CA PRO A 65 -38.99 -33.93 12.23
C PRO A 65 -40.02 -34.20 13.34
N GLY A 66 -40.51 -33.13 13.96
CA GLY A 66 -41.47 -33.20 15.08
C GLY A 66 -40.84 -33.15 16.47
N ALA A 67 -39.54 -33.44 16.61
CA ALA A 67 -38.79 -33.14 17.83
C ALA A 67 -38.48 -31.63 17.87
N ASN A 68 -38.97 -30.94 18.90
CA ASN A 68 -38.83 -29.50 19.04
C ASN A 68 -38.55 -29.16 20.50
N PHE A 69 -37.47 -28.41 20.74
CA PHE A 69 -37.19 -27.85 22.07
C PHE A 69 -38.02 -26.60 22.29
N SER A 70 -38.72 -26.53 23.42
CA SER A 70 -39.52 -25.37 23.81
C SER A 70 -38.67 -24.42 24.64
N GLN A 71 -38.23 -23.29 24.06
CA GLN A 71 -37.48 -22.28 24.83
C GLN A 71 -38.33 -21.61 25.92
N GLU A 72 -39.65 -21.68 25.81
CA GLU A 72 -40.58 -21.16 26.81
C GLU A 72 -40.61 -22.05 28.06
N TRP A 73 -40.55 -23.37 27.91
CA TRP A 73 -40.75 -24.34 28.99
C TRP A 73 -39.51 -25.18 29.32
N GLY A 74 -38.43 -25.06 28.55
CA GLY A 74 -37.20 -25.80 28.77
C GLY A 74 -37.40 -27.32 28.77
N LEU A 75 -36.84 -27.98 29.79
CA LEU A 75 -37.02 -29.41 30.08
C LEU A 75 -38.11 -29.67 31.15
N GLU A 76 -38.93 -28.66 31.50
CA GLU A 76 -40.03 -28.85 32.45
C GLU A 76 -41.06 -29.86 31.91
N ASP A 77 -41.55 -30.76 32.78
CA ASP A 77 -42.61 -31.69 32.42
C ASP A 77 -43.97 -30.97 32.40
N VAL A 78 -44.35 -30.50 31.22
CA VAL A 78 -45.67 -29.94 30.92
C VAL A 78 -46.45 -30.81 29.93
N SER A 79 -46.19 -32.12 29.95
CA SER A 79 -46.80 -33.12 29.06
C SER A 79 -48.33 -33.07 29.04
N PHE A 80 -48.97 -32.74 30.16
CA PHE A 80 -50.42 -32.57 30.27
C PHE A 80 -51.00 -31.46 29.37
N THR A 81 -50.21 -30.44 29.03
CA THR A 81 -50.65 -29.30 28.19
C THR A 81 -50.20 -29.41 26.73
N GLY A 82 -49.24 -30.29 26.44
CA GLY A 82 -48.64 -30.44 25.11
C GLY A 82 -47.79 -29.26 24.63
N LEU A 83 -47.51 -28.28 25.52
CA LEU A 83 -46.76 -27.03 25.24
C LEU A 83 -45.23 -27.14 25.48
N GLY A 84 -44.78 -28.25 26.04
CA GLY A 84 -43.37 -28.49 26.40
C GLY A 84 -42.51 -29.00 25.25
N SER A 85 -41.25 -29.27 25.57
CA SER A 85 -40.31 -29.89 24.63
C SER A 85 -40.80 -31.28 24.18
N ARG A 86 -40.59 -31.58 22.90
CA ARG A 86 -40.96 -32.87 22.28
C ARG A 86 -39.70 -33.56 21.73
N GLY A 87 -39.57 -34.85 22.00
CA GLY A 87 -38.40 -35.65 21.66
C GLY A 87 -37.36 -35.72 22.78
N ASP A 88 -36.26 -36.41 22.52
CA ASP A 88 -35.27 -36.79 23.54
C ASP A 88 -34.21 -35.71 23.75
N TRP A 89 -34.62 -34.58 24.35
CA TRP A 89 -33.71 -33.47 24.69
C TRP A 89 -33.07 -33.70 26.05
N LEU A 90 -31.74 -33.54 26.12
CA LEU A 90 -30.95 -33.78 27.32
C LEU A 90 -30.03 -32.61 27.61
N GLU A 91 -29.86 -32.27 28.89
CA GLU A 91 -28.78 -31.40 29.33
C GLU A 91 -27.46 -32.19 29.36
N PHE A 92 -26.43 -31.66 28.72
CA PHE A 92 -25.09 -32.25 28.70
C PHE A 92 -24.11 -31.44 29.55
N ASP A 93 -23.14 -32.12 30.13
CA ASP A 93 -21.97 -31.43 30.67
C ASP A 93 -21.16 -30.78 29.53
N THR A 94 -20.61 -29.60 29.81
CA THR A 94 -19.84 -28.81 28.84
C THR A 94 -18.65 -29.59 28.27
N GLU A 95 -17.93 -30.34 29.12
CA GLU A 95 -16.74 -31.08 28.70
C GLU A 95 -17.10 -32.35 27.93
N VAL A 96 -18.28 -32.93 28.17
CA VAL A 96 -18.81 -34.03 27.35
C VAL A 96 -19.04 -33.55 25.91
N VAL A 97 -19.70 -32.41 25.72
CA VAL A 97 -19.93 -31.86 24.37
C VAL A 97 -18.63 -31.51 23.66
N LYS A 98 -17.69 -30.83 24.35
CA LYS A 98 -16.38 -30.50 23.77
C LYS A 98 -15.57 -31.75 23.41
N THR A 99 -15.64 -32.80 24.23
CA THR A 99 -14.95 -34.07 23.97
C THR A 99 -15.57 -34.81 22.79
N ALA A 100 -16.90 -34.78 22.65
CA ALA A 100 -17.58 -35.30 21.47
C ALA A 100 -17.14 -34.56 20.19
N ILE A 101 -16.99 -33.23 20.25
CA ILE A 101 -16.48 -32.43 19.12
C ILE A 101 -15.05 -32.83 18.76
N ARG A 102 -14.14 -32.95 19.74
CA ARG A 102 -12.77 -33.40 19.48
C ARG A 102 -12.74 -34.80 18.87
N THR A 103 -13.53 -35.72 19.41
CA THR A 103 -13.61 -37.10 18.92
C THR A 103 -14.11 -37.15 17.48
N GLU A 104 -15.18 -36.41 17.16
CA GLU A 104 -15.70 -36.27 15.79
C GLU A 104 -14.67 -35.68 14.82
N ALA A 105 -13.89 -34.71 15.28
CA ALA A 105 -12.83 -34.09 14.49
C ALA A 105 -11.61 -35.01 14.27
N GLY A 106 -11.55 -36.18 14.92
CA GLY A 106 -10.39 -37.07 14.91
C GLY A 106 -9.24 -36.60 15.82
N ASP A 107 -9.60 -35.98 16.95
CA ASP A 107 -8.72 -35.43 17.99
C ASP A 107 -7.53 -34.60 17.47
N PRO A 108 -7.80 -33.55 16.67
CA PRO A 108 -6.74 -32.75 16.08
C PRO A 108 -6.08 -31.84 17.13
N ASP A 109 -4.75 -31.77 17.09
CA ASP A 109 -3.98 -30.79 17.87
C ASP A 109 -4.16 -29.37 17.29
N ILE A 110 -4.76 -28.48 18.07
CA ILE A 110 -4.94 -27.05 17.73
C ILE A 110 -4.10 -26.11 18.60
N GLU A 111 -3.29 -26.63 19.53
CA GLU A 111 -2.49 -25.77 20.42
C GLU A 111 -1.45 -24.97 19.63
N LYS A 112 -0.83 -25.61 18.62
CA LYS A 112 0.08 -24.91 17.70
C LYS A 112 -0.58 -23.73 16.99
N ALA A 113 -1.85 -23.88 16.62
CA ALA A 113 -2.63 -22.82 15.97
C ALA A 113 -2.94 -21.68 16.95
N ARG A 114 -3.27 -22.01 18.22
CA ARG A 114 -3.47 -21.02 19.29
C ARG A 114 -2.19 -20.23 19.59
N ASP A 115 -1.05 -20.91 19.72
CA ASP A 115 0.24 -20.28 19.96
C ASP A 115 0.62 -19.32 18.81
N ALA A 116 0.44 -19.77 17.56
CA ALA A 116 0.69 -18.94 16.38
C ALA A 116 -0.25 -17.72 16.33
N ALA A 117 -1.54 -17.90 16.65
CA ALA A 117 -2.49 -16.79 16.72
C ALA A 117 -2.16 -15.80 17.84
N ALA A 118 -1.76 -16.26 19.02
CA ALA A 118 -1.35 -15.38 20.12
C ALA A 118 -0.14 -14.51 19.73
N GLN A 119 0.86 -15.11 19.08
CA GLN A 119 2.01 -14.37 18.54
C GLN A 119 1.60 -13.37 17.46
N ALA A 120 0.73 -13.79 16.54
CA ALA A 120 0.23 -12.93 15.47
C ALA A 120 -0.62 -11.76 16.00
N HIS A 121 -1.43 -11.97 17.04
CA HIS A 121 -2.22 -10.93 17.68
C HIS A 121 -1.32 -9.85 18.30
N SER A 122 -0.35 -10.24 19.13
CA SER A 122 0.60 -9.31 19.74
C SER A 122 1.42 -8.54 18.69
N ALA A 123 1.84 -9.23 17.63
CA ALA A 123 2.56 -8.60 16.54
C ALA A 123 1.68 -7.64 15.73
N PHE A 124 0.39 -7.96 15.54
CA PHE A 124 -0.58 -7.09 14.88
C PHE A 124 -0.79 -5.79 15.66
N ASP A 125 -1.03 -5.85 16.97
CA ASP A 125 -1.28 -4.65 17.78
C ASP A 125 -0.09 -3.69 17.73
N LYS A 126 1.12 -4.25 17.88
CA LYS A 126 2.35 -3.45 17.76
C LYS A 126 2.49 -2.84 16.37
N ALA A 127 2.30 -3.65 15.32
CA ALA A 127 2.40 -3.20 13.94
C ALA A 127 1.34 -2.13 13.59
N LYS A 128 0.11 -2.26 14.10
CA LYS A 128 -0.98 -1.30 13.93
C LYS A 128 -0.59 0.03 14.58
N SER A 129 -0.13 0.00 15.83
CA SER A 129 0.34 1.19 16.54
C SER A 129 1.49 1.89 15.79
N ASP A 130 2.53 1.14 15.41
CA ASP A 130 3.69 1.67 14.69
C ASP A 130 3.27 2.30 13.35
N ALA A 131 2.46 1.61 12.56
CA ALA A 131 1.99 2.11 11.28
C ALA A 131 1.10 3.36 11.43
N LEU A 132 0.17 3.39 12.39
CA LEU A 132 -0.67 4.56 12.64
C LEU A 132 0.15 5.78 13.03
N SER A 133 1.23 5.61 13.80
CA SER A 133 2.17 6.68 14.11
C SER A 133 2.84 7.24 12.84
N ILE A 134 3.22 6.38 11.89
CA ILE A 134 3.79 6.81 10.61
C ILE A 134 2.74 7.56 9.77
N PHE A 135 1.49 7.04 9.70
CA PHE A 135 0.40 7.72 8.99
C PHE A 135 0.15 9.12 9.54
N GLU A 136 0.13 9.28 10.87
CA GLU A 136 -0.09 10.58 11.51
C GLU A 136 1.04 11.56 11.16
N SER A 137 2.29 11.13 11.28
CA SER A 137 3.46 11.96 10.95
C SER A 137 3.45 12.42 9.49
N GLU A 138 3.10 11.53 8.54
CA GLU A 138 3.10 11.84 7.11
C GLU A 138 1.91 12.68 6.64
N THR A 139 0.85 12.76 7.44
CA THR A 139 -0.35 13.55 7.13
C THR A 139 -0.43 14.87 7.90
N ALA A 140 0.39 15.07 8.92
CA ALA A 140 0.42 16.29 9.73
C ALA A 140 0.78 17.54 8.92
N ASP A 141 1.84 17.49 8.10
CA ASP A 141 2.35 18.66 7.39
C ASP A 141 1.61 18.94 6.08
N ARG A 142 1.12 17.89 5.41
CA ARG A 142 0.44 18.02 4.12
C ARG A 142 -0.66 16.97 3.99
N PRO A 143 -1.94 17.38 3.86
CA PRO A 143 -3.03 16.43 3.75
C PRO A 143 -2.87 15.56 2.51
N ASP A 144 -2.99 14.25 2.72
CA ASP A 144 -2.89 13.22 1.69
C ASP A 144 -4.12 12.31 1.81
N THR A 145 -5.14 12.61 1.01
CA THR A 145 -6.44 11.91 1.06
C THR A 145 -6.33 10.41 0.83
N PHE A 146 -5.30 9.94 0.11
CA PHE A 146 -5.07 8.52 -0.07
C PHE A 146 -4.54 7.88 1.22
N LEU A 147 -3.53 8.49 1.85
CA LEU A 147 -3.01 8.00 3.13
C LEU A 147 -4.06 8.10 4.25
N SER A 148 -4.87 9.16 4.30
CA SER A 148 -5.94 9.29 5.29
C SER A 148 -6.97 8.16 5.19
N LYS A 149 -7.38 7.78 3.98
CA LYS A 149 -8.29 6.64 3.77
C LYS A 149 -7.67 5.31 4.20
N LEU A 150 -6.38 5.12 3.94
CA LEU A 150 -5.66 3.92 4.39
C LEU A 150 -5.52 3.87 5.91
N LYS A 151 -5.26 5.02 6.55
CA LYS A 151 -5.21 5.15 8.00
C LYS A 151 -6.55 4.79 8.65
N GLU A 152 -7.66 5.41 8.19
CA GLU A 152 -9.01 5.10 8.68
C GLU A 152 -9.35 3.61 8.51
N HIS A 153 -8.90 2.99 7.42
CA HIS A 153 -9.11 1.58 7.20
C HIS A 153 -8.34 0.73 8.23
N LEU A 154 -7.06 1.05 8.47
CA LEU A 154 -6.25 0.36 9.47
C LEU A 154 -6.79 0.52 10.89
N GLU A 155 -7.32 1.70 11.24
CA GLU A 155 -7.92 1.97 12.55
C GLU A 155 -9.09 1.04 12.86
N ARG A 156 -9.91 0.71 11.85
CA ARG A 156 -11.07 -0.18 11.98
C ARG A 156 -10.72 -1.67 12.07
N LEU A 157 -9.49 -2.05 11.76
CA LEU A 157 -9.07 -3.45 11.87
C LEU A 157 -8.86 -3.83 13.34
N GLU A 158 -9.54 -4.85 13.80
CA GLU A 158 -9.46 -5.36 15.16
C GLU A 158 -9.26 -6.87 15.15
N ALA A 159 -8.26 -7.35 15.90
CA ALA A 159 -8.05 -8.75 16.15
C ALA A 159 -8.99 -9.20 17.28
N LEU A 160 -10.11 -9.83 16.92
CA LEU A 160 -11.16 -10.20 17.87
C LEU A 160 -10.81 -11.48 18.62
N SER A 161 -11.07 -11.46 19.92
CA SER A 161 -11.02 -12.60 20.84
C SER A 161 -12.23 -13.52 20.69
N LEU A 162 -12.10 -14.72 21.26
CA LEU A 162 -13.18 -15.69 21.39
C LEU A 162 -14.43 -15.05 22.04
N MET A 163 -14.25 -14.31 23.14
CA MET A 163 -15.37 -13.67 23.86
C MET A 163 -16.09 -12.63 23.00
N GLU A 164 -15.36 -11.85 22.19
CA GLU A 164 -15.96 -10.86 21.29
C GLU A 164 -16.75 -11.52 20.16
N PHE A 165 -16.26 -12.63 19.60
CA PHE A 165 -17.04 -13.42 18.64
C PHE A 165 -18.30 -14.00 19.28
N ALA A 166 -18.17 -14.61 20.46
CA ALA A 166 -19.30 -15.15 21.21
C ALA A 166 -20.35 -14.07 21.51
N GLN A 167 -19.93 -12.88 21.92
CA GLN A 167 -20.82 -11.75 22.19
C GLN A 167 -21.51 -11.24 20.90
N ARG A 168 -20.81 -11.22 19.76
CA ARG A 168 -21.40 -10.86 18.46
C ARG A 168 -22.42 -11.87 17.98
N TRP A 169 -22.23 -13.15 18.28
CA TRP A 169 -23.15 -14.24 17.91
C TRP A 169 -24.27 -14.47 18.92
N SER A 170 -24.10 -13.98 20.15
CA SER A 170 -25.12 -14.07 21.19
C SER A 170 -26.43 -13.47 20.69
N PRO A 171 -27.58 -14.12 20.94
CA PRO A 171 -28.88 -13.57 20.57
C PRO A 171 -29.09 -12.21 21.23
N LYS A 172 -29.64 -11.27 20.46
CA LYS A 172 -30.02 -9.92 20.91
C LYS A 172 -31.53 -9.80 20.89
N GLY A 173 -32.12 -9.36 21.99
CA GLY A 173 -33.57 -9.11 22.06
C GLY A 173 -34.19 -9.59 23.37
N PRO A 174 -35.50 -9.33 23.56
CA PRO A 174 -36.23 -9.79 24.71
C PRO A 174 -36.31 -11.33 24.72
N VAL A 175 -36.07 -11.92 25.89
CA VAL A 175 -36.23 -13.35 26.13
C VAL A 175 -37.64 -13.60 26.67
N MET A 176 -38.41 -14.45 26.00
CA MET A 176 -39.73 -14.88 26.45
C MET A 176 -39.63 -16.33 26.94
N THR A 177 -39.53 -16.52 28.25
CA THR A 177 -39.50 -17.85 28.86
C THR A 177 -40.31 -17.89 30.16
N ARG A 178 -40.88 -19.06 30.46
CA ARG A 178 -41.49 -19.41 31.75
C ARG A 178 -40.56 -20.29 32.59
N ASP A 179 -39.48 -20.82 32.01
CA ASP A 179 -38.42 -21.50 32.74
C ASP A 179 -37.62 -20.48 33.57
N THR A 180 -38.01 -20.35 34.84
CA THR A 180 -37.40 -19.38 35.76
C THR A 180 -35.96 -19.74 36.13
N LEU A 181 -35.58 -21.02 36.04
CA LEU A 181 -34.22 -21.47 36.31
C LEU A 181 -33.28 -21.00 35.21
N ALA A 182 -33.65 -21.26 33.95
CA ALA A 182 -32.90 -20.78 32.79
C ALA A 182 -32.81 -19.25 32.79
N LEU A 183 -33.93 -18.56 33.05
CA LEU A 183 -33.97 -17.10 33.12
C LEU A 183 -33.03 -16.54 34.20
N GLY A 184 -33.05 -17.12 35.41
CA GLY A 184 -32.21 -16.69 36.53
C GLY A 184 -30.71 -16.89 36.29
N GLN A 185 -30.34 -17.86 35.46
CA GLN A 185 -28.95 -18.13 35.05
C GLN A 185 -28.44 -17.18 33.96
N GLY A 186 -29.34 -16.49 33.25
CA GLY A 186 -29.00 -15.52 32.21
C GLY A 186 -28.38 -16.16 30.97
N THR A 187 -27.89 -15.33 30.04
CA THR A 187 -27.30 -15.81 28.79
C THR A 187 -25.95 -16.49 29.03
N MET A 188 -25.83 -17.74 28.58
CA MET A 188 -24.62 -18.56 28.65
C MET A 188 -24.18 -18.99 27.25
N MET A 189 -22.87 -19.06 27.02
CA MET A 189 -22.31 -19.49 25.74
C MET A 189 -22.42 -21.02 25.58
N PRO A 190 -23.06 -21.53 24.52
CA PRO A 190 -23.14 -22.96 24.27
C PRO A 190 -21.75 -23.59 24.02
N PRO A 191 -21.50 -24.83 24.49
CA PRO A 191 -20.22 -25.51 24.30
C PRO A 191 -19.70 -25.58 22.85
N HIS A 192 -20.57 -25.92 21.88
CA HIS A 192 -20.16 -25.97 20.47
C HIS A 192 -19.84 -24.57 19.90
N VAL A 193 -20.54 -23.53 20.36
CA VAL A 193 -20.24 -22.15 19.97
C VAL A 193 -18.90 -21.70 20.54
N ALA A 194 -18.55 -22.10 21.77
CA ALA A 194 -17.25 -21.81 22.35
C ALA A 194 -16.10 -22.33 21.46
N VAL A 195 -16.25 -23.55 20.94
CA VAL A 195 -15.27 -24.14 20.00
C VAL A 195 -15.24 -23.39 18.67
N LEU A 196 -16.41 -23.04 18.11
CA LEU A 196 -16.48 -22.27 16.86
C LEU A 196 -15.86 -20.88 17.00
N ALA A 197 -16.10 -20.21 18.12
CA ALA A 197 -15.58 -18.87 18.40
C ALA A 197 -14.05 -18.91 18.58
N ASP A 198 -13.53 -19.95 19.24
CA ASP A 198 -12.09 -20.18 19.36
C ASP A 198 -11.43 -20.32 17.98
N VAL A 199 -11.91 -21.28 17.18
CA VAL A 199 -11.38 -21.50 15.82
C VAL A 199 -11.47 -20.24 14.96
N THR A 200 -12.61 -19.56 15.01
CA THR A 200 -12.82 -18.33 14.22
C THR A 200 -11.88 -17.21 14.69
N SER A 201 -11.62 -17.07 16.00
CA SER A 201 -10.69 -16.06 16.51
C SER A 201 -9.25 -16.29 16.03
N ILE A 202 -8.82 -17.55 16.00
CA ILE A 202 -7.51 -17.96 15.46
C ILE A 202 -7.39 -17.59 13.99
N GLU A 203 -8.37 -17.97 13.16
CA GLU A 203 -8.38 -17.66 11.72
C GLU A 203 -8.46 -16.15 11.44
N HIS A 204 -9.24 -15.43 12.24
CA HIS A 204 -9.47 -14.00 12.08
C HIS A 204 -8.21 -13.17 12.28
N VAL A 205 -7.37 -13.52 13.27
CA VAL A 205 -6.08 -12.84 13.51
C VAL A 205 -5.20 -12.86 12.25
N PHE A 206 -5.03 -14.02 11.61
CA PHE A 206 -4.20 -14.11 10.41
C PHE A 206 -4.78 -13.31 9.24
N LYS A 207 -6.11 -13.30 9.10
CA LYS A 207 -6.80 -12.48 8.09
C LYS A 207 -6.57 -11.00 8.32
N VAL A 208 -6.67 -10.52 9.56
CA VAL A 208 -6.41 -9.12 9.93
C VAL A 208 -4.95 -8.74 9.70
N CYS A 209 -3.99 -9.63 10.01
CA CYS A 209 -2.58 -9.41 9.67
C CYS A 209 -2.38 -9.25 8.16
N LYS A 210 -3.05 -10.07 7.34
CA LYS A 210 -2.99 -9.97 5.87
C LYS A 210 -3.49 -8.62 5.37
N GLU A 211 -4.64 -8.19 5.86
CA GLU A 211 -5.26 -6.92 5.47
C GLU A 211 -4.41 -5.71 5.89
N ALA A 212 -3.90 -5.72 7.12
CA ALA A 212 -2.97 -4.68 7.59
C ALA A 212 -1.66 -4.65 6.79
N ALA A 213 -1.13 -5.82 6.40
CA ALA A 213 0.04 -5.89 5.53
C ALA A 213 -0.21 -5.23 4.15
N GLU A 214 -1.38 -5.48 3.55
CA GLU A 214 -1.76 -4.86 2.29
C GLU A 214 -1.89 -3.34 2.41
N ILE A 215 -2.46 -2.84 3.51
CA ILE A 215 -2.57 -1.40 3.79
C ILE A 215 -1.17 -0.77 3.90
N CYS A 216 -0.28 -1.37 4.70
CA CYS A 216 1.08 -0.88 4.89
C CYS A 216 1.86 -0.85 3.57
N ASN A 217 1.77 -1.91 2.75
CA ASN A 217 2.46 -1.97 1.46
C ASN A 217 1.93 -0.92 0.46
N LYS A 218 0.61 -0.67 0.44
CA LYS A 218 0.00 0.38 -0.40
C LYS A 218 0.47 1.77 0.03
N ALA A 219 0.51 2.04 1.33
CA ALA A 219 1.00 3.29 1.88
C ALA A 219 2.49 3.50 1.59
N ALA A 220 3.32 2.49 1.83
CA ALA A 220 4.75 2.50 1.54
C ALA A 220 5.05 2.83 0.07
N SER A 221 4.36 2.14 -0.86
CA SER A 221 4.50 2.36 -2.31
C SER A 221 4.06 3.76 -2.74
N HIS A 222 3.09 4.35 -2.05
CA HIS A 222 2.65 5.73 -2.29
C HIS A 222 3.68 6.75 -1.81
N LEU A 223 4.20 6.57 -0.60
CA LEU A 223 5.25 7.42 -0.03
C LEU A 223 6.55 7.35 -0.85
N GLU A 224 6.95 6.17 -1.31
CA GLU A 224 8.14 6.02 -2.17
C GLU A 224 7.98 6.76 -3.50
N ARG A 225 6.80 6.68 -4.14
CA ARG A 225 6.53 7.45 -5.37
C ARG A 225 6.52 8.95 -5.12
N LYS A 226 5.96 9.39 -3.99
CA LYS A 226 5.94 10.79 -3.56
C LYS A 226 7.37 11.30 -3.33
N SER A 227 8.21 10.57 -2.61
CA SER A 227 9.60 10.94 -2.35
C SER A 227 10.43 10.98 -3.64
N ARG A 228 10.27 10.00 -4.54
CA ARG A 228 10.96 9.98 -5.84
C ARG A 228 10.59 11.18 -6.71
N ARG A 229 9.31 11.57 -6.72
CA ARG A 229 8.85 12.76 -7.44
C ARG A 229 9.44 14.04 -6.85
N THR A 230 9.47 14.17 -5.52
CA THR A 230 10.10 15.32 -4.85
C THR A 230 11.61 15.37 -5.11
N ALA A 231 12.30 14.24 -5.05
CA ALA A 231 13.73 14.16 -5.37
C ALA A 231 14.01 14.49 -6.84
N SER A 232 13.16 14.06 -7.77
CA SER A 232 13.25 14.44 -9.18
C SER A 232 13.02 15.94 -9.39
N ALA A 233 12.07 16.54 -8.67
CA ALA A 233 11.80 17.98 -8.75
C ALA A 233 12.96 18.81 -8.14
N ALA A 234 13.56 18.33 -7.05
CA ALA A 234 14.71 18.98 -6.41
C ALA A 234 16.03 18.83 -7.19
N ARG A 235 16.12 17.87 -8.12
CA ARG A 235 17.29 17.62 -8.99
C ARG A 235 17.33 18.46 -10.26
N VAL A 236 16.31 19.29 -10.50
CA VAL A 236 16.29 20.26 -11.59
C VAL A 236 16.94 21.53 -11.03
N GLY A 237 18.15 21.84 -11.48
CA GLY A 237 18.78 23.10 -11.11
C GLY A 237 18.12 24.30 -11.82
N THR A 238 18.56 25.52 -11.52
CA THR A 238 17.99 26.75 -12.10
C THR A 238 18.85 27.36 -13.21
N ASN A 239 20.03 26.79 -13.49
CA ASN A 239 20.97 27.36 -14.46
C ASN A 239 20.60 27.02 -15.89
N VAL A 240 20.81 27.97 -16.79
CA VAL A 240 20.74 27.74 -18.24
C VAL A 240 22.12 27.32 -18.72
N PHE A 241 22.29 26.05 -19.09
CA PHE A 241 23.51 25.61 -19.75
C PHE A 241 23.52 26.09 -21.20
N ILE A 242 24.65 26.63 -21.65
CA ILE A 242 24.85 27.07 -23.03
C ILE A 242 25.99 26.24 -23.64
N GLY A 243 25.64 25.29 -24.49
CA GLY A 243 26.60 24.52 -25.30
C GLY A 243 26.79 25.22 -26.64
N HIS A 244 28.04 25.40 -27.09
CA HIS A 244 28.31 26.20 -28.28
C HIS A 244 29.60 25.78 -29.01
N GLY A 245 29.66 26.12 -30.30
CA GLY A 245 30.85 25.98 -31.15
C GLY A 245 31.88 27.09 -30.95
N ARG A 246 32.60 27.48 -32.01
CA ARG A 246 33.56 28.60 -32.03
C ARG A 246 32.89 29.95 -32.27
N SER A 247 31.68 29.97 -32.80
CA SER A 247 30.91 31.17 -33.13
C SER A 247 30.69 32.03 -31.89
N GLY A 248 30.65 33.35 -32.08
CA GLY A 248 30.36 34.30 -31.01
C GLY A 248 28.87 34.39 -30.65
N ALA A 249 27.98 33.73 -31.41
CA ALA A 249 26.52 33.85 -31.26
C ALA A 249 26.02 33.51 -29.84
N TRP A 250 26.66 32.56 -29.15
CA TRP A 250 26.30 32.20 -27.78
C TRP A 250 26.46 33.37 -26.79
N ARG A 251 27.32 34.36 -27.06
CA ARG A 251 27.50 35.52 -26.18
C ARG A 251 26.28 36.41 -26.16
N GLU A 252 25.66 36.63 -27.33
CA GLU A 252 24.41 37.37 -27.42
C GLU A 252 23.27 36.63 -26.71
N LEU A 253 23.20 35.31 -26.87
CA LEU A 253 22.25 34.48 -26.12
C LEU A 253 22.49 34.59 -24.61
N LYS A 254 23.75 34.49 -24.18
CA LYS A 254 24.17 34.60 -22.78
C LYS A 254 23.80 35.96 -22.19
N ASP A 255 24.04 37.06 -22.90
CA ASP A 255 23.65 38.40 -22.47
C ASP A 255 22.12 38.55 -22.40
N PHE A 256 21.37 37.94 -23.33
CA PHE A 256 19.90 37.86 -23.23
C PHE A 256 19.42 37.09 -21.98
N ILE A 257 19.98 35.92 -21.71
CA ILE A 257 19.64 35.10 -20.52
C ILE A 257 19.99 35.84 -19.23
N GLN A 258 21.18 36.44 -19.16
CA GLN A 258 21.66 37.11 -17.97
C GLN A 258 20.98 38.47 -17.74
N ASP A 259 21.03 39.36 -18.72
CA ASP A 259 20.68 40.77 -18.51
C ASP A 259 19.18 41.02 -18.66
N ARG A 260 18.52 40.31 -19.59
CA ARG A 260 17.08 40.50 -19.84
C ARG A 260 16.20 39.54 -19.05
N LEU A 261 16.65 38.30 -18.83
CA LEU A 261 15.88 37.30 -18.08
C LEU A 261 16.36 37.10 -16.64
N SER A 262 17.50 37.68 -16.24
CA SER A 262 18.04 37.55 -14.88
C SER A 262 18.26 36.10 -14.42
N LEU A 263 18.56 35.20 -15.36
CA LEU A 263 18.81 33.80 -15.07
C LEU A 263 20.32 33.52 -14.93
N PRO A 264 20.71 32.62 -14.00
CA PRO A 264 22.07 32.12 -13.96
C PRO A 264 22.35 31.24 -15.17
N TRP A 265 23.58 31.29 -15.68
CA TRP A 265 24.00 30.55 -16.87
C TRP A 265 25.38 29.93 -16.67
N ASP A 266 25.64 28.86 -17.41
CA ASP A 266 26.93 28.17 -17.42
C ASP A 266 27.34 27.77 -18.84
N GLU A 267 28.64 27.90 -19.15
CA GLU A 267 29.25 27.43 -20.39
C GLU A 267 30.48 26.55 -20.13
N PHE A 268 30.79 25.65 -21.07
CA PHE A 268 31.90 24.71 -20.92
C PHE A 268 33.28 25.40 -20.91
N ASN A 269 33.44 26.53 -21.62
CA ASN A 269 34.75 27.16 -21.83
C ASN A 269 35.18 28.19 -20.77
N ARG A 270 34.38 28.43 -19.72
CA ARG A 270 34.85 29.27 -18.58
C ARG A 270 36.12 28.65 -17.97
N VAL A 271 37.06 29.43 -17.45
CA VAL A 271 38.38 28.91 -17.02
C VAL A 271 38.21 27.81 -15.95
N PRO A 272 38.72 26.57 -16.15
CA PRO A 272 38.68 25.53 -15.13
C PRO A 272 39.47 25.97 -13.89
N VAL A 273 38.92 25.75 -12.70
CA VAL A 273 39.68 25.91 -11.45
C VAL A 273 40.73 24.79 -11.39
N ALA A 274 41.97 25.14 -11.04
CA ALA A 274 43.07 24.18 -10.95
C ALA A 274 42.70 22.99 -10.05
N GLY A 275 42.81 21.77 -10.57
CA GLY A 275 42.52 20.53 -9.84
C GLY A 275 41.19 19.84 -10.17
N ILE A 276 40.29 20.49 -10.93
CA ILE A 276 39.02 19.88 -11.37
C ILE A 276 39.20 19.30 -12.78
N THR A 277 38.85 18.01 -12.96
CA THR A 277 38.87 17.39 -14.29
C THR A 277 37.71 17.90 -15.15
N ASN A 278 37.88 17.93 -16.47
CA ASN A 278 36.82 18.34 -17.40
C ASN A 278 35.53 17.49 -17.24
N ILE A 279 35.68 16.22 -16.85
CA ILE A 279 34.55 15.30 -16.61
C ILE A 279 33.79 15.69 -15.34
N ALA A 280 34.50 15.95 -14.24
CA ALA A 280 33.89 16.34 -12.97
C ALA A 280 33.11 17.67 -13.12
N ARG A 281 33.67 18.63 -13.85
CA ARG A 281 32.99 19.90 -14.13
C ARG A 281 31.75 19.72 -14.99
N LEU A 282 31.81 18.88 -16.03
CA LEU A 282 30.65 18.60 -16.87
C LEU A 282 29.51 17.97 -16.05
N ALA A 283 29.83 17.08 -15.12
CA ALA A 283 28.86 16.49 -14.20
C ALA A 283 28.21 17.53 -13.27
N GLU A 284 28.99 18.46 -12.71
CA GLU A 284 28.45 19.56 -11.89
C GLU A 284 27.49 20.46 -12.70
N MET A 285 27.87 20.79 -13.94
CA MET A 285 27.03 21.60 -14.83
C MET A 285 25.74 20.87 -15.23
N LEU A 286 25.82 19.56 -15.47
CA LEU A 286 24.66 18.70 -15.74
C LEU A 286 23.69 18.64 -14.54
N ASP A 287 24.22 18.65 -13.32
CA ASP A 287 23.42 18.64 -12.10
C ASP A 287 22.80 20.01 -11.76
N ALA A 288 23.49 21.11 -12.10
CA ALA A 288 23.03 22.48 -11.87
C ALA A 288 22.08 23.04 -12.95
N ALA A 289 22.02 22.40 -14.13
CA ALA A 289 21.20 22.89 -15.23
C ALA A 289 19.70 22.59 -15.03
N GLY A 290 18.87 23.61 -15.29
CA GLY A 290 17.41 23.48 -15.42
C GLY A 290 16.97 23.29 -16.86
N VAL A 291 17.66 23.93 -17.79
CA VAL A 291 17.49 23.85 -19.25
C VAL A 291 18.87 23.95 -19.90
N ALA A 292 19.05 23.29 -21.04
CA ALA A 292 20.23 23.38 -21.90
C ALA A 292 19.84 23.97 -23.26
N LEU A 293 20.56 25.01 -23.67
CA LEU A 293 20.45 25.64 -24.99
C LEU A 293 21.73 25.36 -25.77
N LEU A 294 21.61 24.65 -26.89
CA LEU A 294 22.74 24.18 -27.68
C LEU A 294 22.78 24.96 -29.00
N VAL A 295 23.77 25.84 -29.14
CA VAL A 295 23.93 26.71 -30.31
C VAL A 295 24.72 25.98 -31.38
N LEU A 296 24.04 25.64 -32.48
CA LEU A 296 24.60 24.96 -33.64
C LEU A 296 24.68 25.94 -34.81
N THR A 297 25.91 26.30 -35.17
CA THR A 297 26.28 27.22 -36.25
C THR A 297 27.04 26.47 -37.35
N ALA A 298 27.00 27.00 -38.57
CA ALA A 298 27.67 26.39 -39.72
C ALA A 298 29.19 26.70 -39.67
N GLU A 299 29.97 25.85 -38.98
CA GLU A 299 31.39 26.13 -38.68
C GLU A 299 32.40 25.15 -39.26
N ASP A 300 32.07 23.86 -39.34
CA ASP A 300 32.99 22.84 -39.85
C ASP A 300 32.61 22.49 -41.30
N GLU A 301 33.50 22.79 -42.25
CA GLU A 301 33.33 22.40 -43.65
C GLU A 301 33.54 20.88 -43.81
N MET A 302 32.56 20.22 -44.42
CA MET A 302 32.61 18.83 -44.80
C MET A 302 33.39 18.67 -46.12
N ILE A 303 33.94 17.47 -46.33
CA ILE A 303 34.75 17.13 -47.52
C ILE A 303 33.94 17.24 -48.82
N ASP A 304 32.61 17.19 -48.73
CA ASP A 304 31.66 17.34 -49.83
C ASP A 304 31.20 18.79 -50.08
N GLY A 305 31.76 19.76 -49.35
CA GLY A 305 31.41 21.18 -49.45
C GLY A 305 30.18 21.61 -48.65
N GLY A 306 29.54 20.69 -47.91
CA GLY A 306 28.52 21.04 -46.93
C GLY A 306 29.14 21.65 -45.66
N VAL A 307 28.34 22.33 -44.83
CA VAL A 307 28.81 22.87 -43.55
C VAL A 307 28.01 22.24 -42.40
N GLN A 308 28.71 21.79 -41.37
CA GLN A 308 28.17 21.04 -40.23
C GLN A 308 28.49 21.75 -38.91
N ALA A 309 27.64 21.54 -37.91
CA ALA A 309 27.95 21.99 -36.56
C ALA A 309 29.06 21.15 -35.94
N ARG A 310 29.72 21.71 -34.93
CA ARG A 310 30.85 21.05 -34.28
C ARG A 310 30.41 19.80 -33.51
N MET A 311 31.10 18.68 -33.72
CA MET A 311 30.78 17.38 -33.10
C MET A 311 30.74 17.39 -31.56
N ASN A 312 31.52 18.26 -30.91
CA ASN A 312 31.50 18.41 -29.44
C ASN A 312 30.13 18.88 -28.93
N VAL A 313 29.48 19.79 -29.64
CA VAL A 313 28.15 20.33 -29.27
C VAL A 313 27.08 19.25 -29.44
N VAL A 314 27.25 18.36 -30.41
CA VAL A 314 26.36 17.19 -30.62
C VAL A 314 26.50 16.18 -29.48
N HIS A 315 27.72 15.93 -29.00
CA HIS A 315 27.93 15.07 -27.82
C HIS A 315 27.34 15.69 -26.54
N GLU A 316 27.49 17.00 -26.34
CA GLU A 316 26.87 17.72 -25.23
C GLU A 316 25.34 17.67 -25.31
N ALA A 317 24.77 17.81 -26.52
CA ALA A 317 23.33 17.68 -26.74
C ALA A 317 22.80 16.32 -26.24
N GLY A 318 23.47 15.23 -26.61
CA GLY A 318 23.12 13.89 -26.16
C GLY A 318 23.20 13.71 -24.63
N LEU A 319 24.22 14.29 -23.99
CA LEU A 319 24.41 14.22 -22.54
C LEU A 319 23.31 14.98 -21.78
N PHE A 320 23.00 16.21 -22.19
CA PHE A 320 21.96 17.00 -21.56
C PHE A 320 20.56 16.45 -21.82
N GLN A 321 20.31 15.84 -22.98
CA GLN A 321 19.09 15.07 -23.20
C GLN A 321 18.92 13.91 -22.22
N GLY A 322 19.99 13.14 -21.99
CA GLY A 322 19.96 12.02 -21.03
C GLY A 322 19.66 12.47 -19.60
N ARG A 323 20.10 13.67 -19.21
CA ARG A 323 19.94 14.20 -17.85
C ARG A 323 18.67 15.02 -17.63
N LEU A 324 18.26 15.84 -18.59
CA LEU A 324 17.15 16.81 -18.48
C LEU A 324 15.89 16.39 -19.27
N GLY A 325 16.00 15.47 -20.22
CA GLY A 325 14.92 15.05 -21.11
C GLY A 325 14.71 15.97 -22.33
N PHE A 326 13.88 15.50 -23.27
CA PHE A 326 13.69 16.13 -24.60
C PHE A 326 13.04 17.51 -24.56
N THR A 327 12.31 17.86 -23.50
CA THR A 327 11.65 19.16 -23.40
C THR A 327 12.60 20.25 -22.91
N ARG A 328 13.72 19.90 -22.28
CA ARG A 328 14.63 20.84 -21.61
C ARG A 328 16.01 20.96 -22.24
N ALA A 329 16.34 20.10 -23.19
CA ALA A 329 17.50 20.27 -24.06
C ALA A 329 17.02 20.78 -25.42
N ILE A 330 17.29 22.04 -25.74
CA ILE A 330 16.81 22.72 -26.96
C ILE A 330 17.98 23.04 -27.87
N VAL A 331 17.82 22.71 -29.15
CA VAL A 331 18.79 23.03 -30.19
C VAL A 331 18.42 24.36 -30.84
N LEU A 332 19.33 25.32 -30.80
CA LEU A 332 19.25 26.56 -31.58
C LEU A 332 20.07 26.35 -32.85
N LEU A 333 19.41 26.18 -33.99
CA LEU A 333 20.04 25.83 -35.26
C LEU A 333 20.08 27.03 -36.20
N GLU A 334 21.28 27.39 -36.64
CA GLU A 334 21.50 28.41 -37.65
C GLU A 334 21.05 27.93 -39.04
N ASP A 335 20.33 28.77 -39.78
CA ASP A 335 19.95 28.49 -41.15
C ASP A 335 21.19 28.28 -42.04
N GLY A 336 21.19 27.19 -42.81
CA GLY A 336 22.34 26.78 -43.65
C GLY A 336 23.29 25.79 -42.96
N CYS A 337 23.11 25.50 -41.67
CA CYS A 337 23.80 24.41 -40.99
C CYS A 337 23.08 23.07 -41.23
N SER A 338 23.83 22.03 -41.57
CA SER A 338 23.28 20.69 -41.84
C SER A 338 22.75 20.05 -40.55
N GLU A 339 21.54 19.46 -40.62
CA GLU A 339 20.98 18.67 -39.53
C GLU A 339 21.75 17.34 -39.34
N PHE A 340 21.78 16.85 -38.10
CA PHE A 340 22.35 15.54 -37.79
C PHE A 340 21.24 14.50 -37.70
N SER A 341 21.52 13.28 -38.18
CA SER A 341 20.58 12.15 -38.16
C SER A 341 20.04 11.83 -36.76
N ASN A 342 20.80 12.15 -35.70
CA ASN A 342 20.46 11.84 -34.31
C ASN A 342 19.57 12.89 -33.61
N ILE A 343 19.16 13.97 -34.30
CA ILE A 343 18.33 15.05 -33.73
C ILE A 343 16.82 14.82 -33.95
N GLN A 344 16.41 13.77 -34.68
CA GLN A 344 14.99 13.42 -34.87
C GLN A 344 14.30 13.12 -33.52
N GLY A 345 13.67 14.14 -32.92
CA GLY A 345 13.04 14.09 -31.60
C GLY A 345 13.39 15.25 -30.64
N LEU A 346 14.35 16.10 -30.99
CA LEU A 346 14.69 17.30 -30.21
C LEU A 346 13.81 18.50 -30.56
N GLY A 347 13.50 19.32 -29.55
CA GLY A 347 12.98 20.66 -29.78
C GLY A 347 14.04 21.51 -30.47
N GLN A 348 13.71 22.01 -31.67
CA GLN A 348 14.57 22.88 -32.45
C GLN A 348 13.95 24.27 -32.55
N ILE A 349 14.78 25.30 -32.41
CA ILE A 349 14.46 26.68 -32.74
C ILE A 349 15.46 27.09 -33.83
N ARG A 350 14.95 27.55 -34.98
CA ARG A 350 15.82 28.01 -36.07
C ARG A 350 16.04 29.51 -36.01
N PHE A 351 17.22 29.94 -36.42
CA PHE A 351 17.52 31.36 -36.54
C PHE A 351 18.32 31.68 -37.81
N PRO A 352 18.14 32.86 -38.42
CA PRO A 352 18.87 33.25 -39.62
C PRO A 352 20.37 33.38 -39.35
N GLN A 353 21.18 33.13 -40.38
CA GLN A 353 22.65 33.22 -40.31
C GLN A 353 23.12 34.53 -39.66
N GLY A 354 23.94 34.41 -38.60
CA GLY A 354 24.48 35.53 -37.84
C GLY A 354 23.45 36.35 -37.03
N LYS A 355 22.20 35.87 -36.88
CA LYS A 355 21.11 36.61 -36.20
C LYS A 355 20.39 35.74 -35.15
N ILE A 356 21.14 35.27 -34.15
CA ILE A 356 20.60 34.45 -33.05
C ILE A 356 19.47 35.13 -32.26
N ALA A 357 19.45 36.47 -32.21
CA ALA A 357 18.39 37.23 -31.54
C ALA A 357 16.97 36.92 -32.05
N ALA A 358 16.83 36.41 -33.28
CA ALA A 358 15.54 35.97 -33.81
C ALA A 358 14.92 34.80 -33.00
N ALA A 359 15.76 33.98 -32.34
CA ALA A 359 15.33 32.85 -31.51
C ALA A 359 14.85 33.25 -30.10
N PHE A 360 15.15 34.48 -29.64
CA PHE A 360 15.01 34.84 -28.22
C PHE A 360 13.57 34.77 -27.69
N GLU A 361 12.58 35.10 -28.51
CA GLU A 361 11.17 35.02 -28.09
C GLU A 361 10.73 33.56 -27.92
N GLU A 362 11.16 32.66 -28.79
CA GLU A 362 10.87 31.23 -28.64
C GLU A 362 11.62 30.62 -27.46
N VAL A 363 12.88 31.02 -27.24
CA VAL A 363 13.64 30.65 -26.03
C VAL A 363 12.91 31.11 -24.77
N ARG A 364 12.41 32.35 -24.73
CA ARG A 364 11.63 32.88 -23.60
C ARG A 364 10.40 32.03 -23.31
N ARG A 365 9.62 31.68 -24.35
CA ARG A 365 8.44 30.81 -24.20
C ARG A 365 8.78 29.41 -23.69
N VAL A 366 9.92 28.85 -24.09
CA VAL A 366 10.39 27.57 -23.53
C VAL A 366 10.70 27.72 -22.04
N LEU A 367 11.40 28.77 -21.65
CA LEU A 367 11.76 29.02 -20.25
C LEU A 367 10.53 29.28 -19.38
N GLU A 368 9.52 30.00 -19.88
CA GLU A 368 8.21 30.17 -19.23
C GLU A 368 7.47 28.83 -19.08
N ARG A 369 7.42 28.03 -20.16
CA ARG A 369 6.79 26.70 -20.15
C ARG A 369 7.42 25.77 -19.11
N GLU A 370 8.74 25.83 -18.95
CA GLU A 370 9.49 25.02 -17.99
C GLU A 370 9.52 25.62 -16.57
N GLY A 371 8.91 26.80 -16.37
CA GLY A 371 8.76 27.45 -15.06
C GLY A 371 10.04 28.07 -14.52
N LEU A 372 11.01 28.41 -15.39
CA LEU A 372 12.24 29.09 -15.00
C LEU A 372 12.06 30.62 -14.88
N ILE A 373 11.10 31.18 -15.61
CA ILE A 373 10.72 32.60 -15.57
C ILE A 373 9.20 32.75 -15.66
N SER A 374 8.69 33.89 -15.22
CA SER A 374 7.24 34.22 -15.17
C SER A 374 6.78 35.08 -16.33
#